data_AF-A0AAU1E063-F1
#
_entry.id   AF-A0AAU1E063-F1
#
_cell.length_a   1.000
_cell.length_b   1.000
_cell.length_c   1.000
_cell.angle_alpha   90.00
_cell.angle_beta   90.00
_cell.angle_gamma   90.00
#
_symmetry.space_group_name_H-M   'P 1'
#
loop_
_entity.id
_entity.type
_entity.pdbx_description
1 polymer ?
#
loop_
_entity_poly.entity_id
_entity_poly.type
_entity_poly.pdbx_seq_one_letter_code
_entity_poly.pdbx_strand_id
1 'polypeptide(L)'
;MLRPLPRTRTPLSAGGAEVLRLITERRFAVRLTVHANGRRRYGYWMPLDPRTGRGGCYVALPTGECDALHAAGRIVLGDALVDPAKTTYQVQAAARPSATVTSAPRRSSASSHALTA
;
A
#
# COMPACT_ATOMS: atom_id res chain seq x y z
N MET A 1 -4.06 -32.02 16.58
CA MET A 1 -4.59 -30.67 16.29
C MET A 1 -3.49 -29.65 16.59
N LEU A 2 -2.92 -28.98 15.58
CA LEU A 2 -1.88 -27.96 15.78
C LEU A 2 -2.55 -26.62 16.10
N ARG A 3 -2.42 -26.17 17.35
CA ARG A 3 -2.90 -24.86 17.80
C ARG A 3 -1.95 -23.79 17.25
N PRO A 4 -2.42 -22.78 16.49
CA PRO A 4 -1.55 -21.70 16.03
C PRO A 4 -0.96 -20.99 17.25
N LEU A 5 0.35 -21.01 17.41
CA LEU A 5 1.01 -20.22 18.44
C LEU A 5 0.77 -18.73 18.14
N PRO A 6 0.43 -17.91 19.14
CA PRO A 6 0.33 -16.47 18.96
C PRO A 6 1.69 -15.97 18.47
N ARG A 7 1.72 -15.46 17.23
CA ARG A 7 2.91 -14.79 16.72
C ARG A 7 3.16 -13.58 17.61
N THR A 8 4.22 -13.62 18.40
CA THR A 8 4.69 -12.46 19.17
C THR A 8 5.02 -11.37 18.16
N ARG A 9 4.11 -10.40 18.00
CA ARG A 9 4.32 -9.27 17.13
C ARG A 9 5.37 -8.38 17.79
N THR A 10 6.54 -8.26 17.19
CA THR A 10 7.59 -7.33 17.64
C THR A 10 6.99 -5.94 17.83
N PRO A 11 7.21 -5.26 18.96
CA PRO A 11 6.71 -3.90 19.17
C PRO A 11 7.11 -2.97 18.00
N LEU A 12 6.22 -2.05 17.64
CA LEU A 12 6.53 -1.06 16.61
C LEU A 12 7.37 0.06 17.20
N SER A 13 8.32 0.57 16.42
CA SER A 13 8.86 1.91 16.64
C SER A 13 7.75 2.96 16.44
N ALA A 14 7.95 4.17 16.96
CA ALA A 14 7.03 5.28 16.70
C ALA A 14 6.89 5.58 15.19
N GLY A 15 8.00 5.49 14.44
CA GLY A 15 8.01 5.66 12.98
C GLY A 15 7.22 4.58 12.26
N GLY A 16 7.41 3.31 12.63
CA GLY A 16 6.67 2.18 12.06
C GLY A 16 5.18 2.22 12.41
N ALA A 17 4.80 2.70 13.60
CA ALA A 17 3.41 2.93 13.97
C ALA A 17 2.75 4.00 13.10
N GLU A 18 3.45 5.12 12.85
CA GLU A 18 2.93 6.19 12.00
C GLU A 18 2.81 5.77 10.53
N VAL A 19 3.80 5.03 9.99
CA VAL A 19 3.73 4.47 8.64
C VAL A 19 2.56 3.49 8.51
N LEU A 20 2.39 2.58 9.48
CA LEU A 20 1.29 1.62 9.45
C LEU A 20 -0.07 2.32 9.56
N ARG A 21 -0.16 3.37 10.40
CA ARG A 21 -1.34 4.22 10.50
C ARG A 21 -1.65 4.89 9.16
N LEU A 22 -0.64 5.48 8.50
CA LEU A 22 -0.79 6.11 7.18
C LEU A 22 -1.31 5.12 6.13
N ILE A 23 -0.74 3.92 6.06
CA ILE A 23 -1.17 2.85 5.14
C ILE A 23 -2.61 2.41 5.42
N THR A 24 -3.02 2.38 6.69
CA THR A 24 -4.34 1.92 7.11
C THR A 24 -5.42 3.00 6.93
N GLU A 25 -5.13 4.23 7.33
CA GLU A 25 -6.10 5.32 7.40
C GLU A 25 -6.20 6.13 6.10
N ARG A 26 -5.10 6.26 5.35
CA ARG A 26 -5.12 7.01 4.10
C ARG A 26 -5.49 6.11 2.94
N ARG A 27 -6.53 6.51 2.20
CA ARG A 27 -6.97 5.88 0.94
C ARG A 27 -6.00 6.09 -0.24
N PHE A 28 -4.77 6.56 0.01
CA PHE A 28 -3.79 6.77 -1.05
C PHE A 28 -3.03 5.48 -1.31
N ALA A 29 -2.89 5.11 -2.58
CA ALA A 29 -2.16 3.91 -2.96
C ALA A 29 -0.67 4.07 -2.62
N VAL A 30 -0.23 3.39 -1.56
CA VAL A 30 1.19 3.25 -1.24
C VAL A 30 1.78 2.23 -2.20
N ARG A 31 2.93 2.55 -2.76
CA ARG A 31 3.66 1.71 -3.72
C ARG A 31 5.08 1.49 -3.25
N LEU A 32 5.57 0.28 -3.46
CA LEU A 32 7.00 -0.06 -3.42
C LEU A 32 7.51 -0.09 -4.84
N THR A 33 8.55 0.67 -5.14
CA THR A 33 9.32 0.53 -6.39
C THR A 33 10.67 -0.09 -6.07
N VAL A 34 10.95 -1.22 -6.72
CA VAL A 34 12.25 -1.88 -6.72
C VAL A 34 12.90 -1.60 -8.06
N HIS A 35 13.98 -0.83 -8.08
CA HIS A 35 14.73 -0.54 -9.30
C HIS A 35 15.63 -1.72 -9.67
N ALA A 36 16.01 -1.82 -10.94
CA ALA A 36 16.93 -2.86 -11.43
C ALA A 36 18.28 -2.90 -10.68
N ASN A 37 18.71 -1.77 -10.10
CA ASN A 37 19.92 -1.68 -9.26
C ASN A 37 19.70 -2.16 -7.81
N GLY A 38 18.57 -2.79 -7.50
CA GLY A 38 18.23 -3.29 -6.16
C GLY A 38 17.73 -2.21 -5.20
N ARG A 39 17.71 -0.93 -5.60
CA ARG A 39 17.22 0.15 -4.76
C ARG A 39 15.71 0.02 -4.56
N ARG A 40 15.29 0.08 -3.29
CA ARG A 40 13.89 0.05 -2.90
C ARG A 40 13.43 1.43 -2.43
N ARG A 41 12.24 1.83 -2.88
CA ARG A 41 11.59 3.09 -2.47
C ARG A 41 10.12 2.85 -2.21
N TYR A 42 9.68 3.14 -1.00
CA TYR A 42 8.28 3.21 -0.64
C TYR A 42 7.79 4.65 -0.76
N GLY A 43 6.59 4.84 -1.26
CA GLY A 43 5.98 6.15 -1.32
C GLY A 43 4.52 6.11 -1.74
N TYR A 44 3.86 7.25 -1.65
CA TYR A 44 2.47 7.40 -2.07
C TYR A 44 2.29 8.67 -2.88
N TRP A 45 1.28 8.66 -3.74
CA TRP A 45 0.85 9.87 -4.43
C TRP A 45 0.02 10.73 -3.48
N MET A 46 0.49 11.95 -3.23
CA MET A 46 -0.30 12.96 -2.54
C MET A 46 -1.10 13.73 -3.61
N PRO A 47 -2.44 13.67 -3.60
CA PRO A 47 -3.23 14.45 -4.55
C PRO A 47 -3.04 15.94 -4.32
N LEU A 48 -3.24 16.72 -5.38
CA LEU A 48 -3.24 18.18 -5.28
C LEU A 48 -4.46 18.65 -4.48
N ASP A 49 -4.23 19.44 -3.44
CA ASP A 49 -5.24 20.20 -2.73
C ASP A 49 -5.45 21.55 -3.46
N PRO A 50 -6.61 21.76 -4.11
CA PRO A 50 -6.85 22.99 -4.89
C PRO A 50 -6.96 24.23 -4.01
N ARG A 51 -7.23 24.09 -2.70
CA ARG A 51 -7.40 25.22 -1.78
C ARG A 51 -6.07 25.75 -1.27
N THR A 52 -5.07 24.88 -1.13
CA THR A 52 -3.73 25.25 -0.66
C THR A 52 -2.68 25.25 -1.76
N GLY A 53 -3.00 24.72 -2.94
CA GLY A 53 -2.08 24.54 -4.06
C GLY A 53 -0.97 23.50 -3.78
N ARG A 54 -1.11 22.69 -2.72
CA ARG A 54 -0.08 21.73 -2.29
C ARG A 54 -0.46 20.30 -2.66
N GLY A 55 0.54 19.47 -2.95
CA GLY A 55 0.36 18.08 -3.37
C GLY A 55 0.69 17.90 -4.84
N GLY A 56 0.13 16.88 -5.48
CA GLY A 56 0.50 16.48 -6.84
C GLY A 56 1.92 15.92 -6.94
N CYS A 57 2.42 15.31 -5.86
CA CYS A 57 3.78 14.80 -5.79
C CYS A 57 3.83 13.43 -5.11
N TYR A 58 4.91 12.69 -5.37
CA TYR A 58 5.22 11.48 -4.62
C TYR A 58 5.90 11.85 -3.31
N VAL A 59 5.33 11.37 -2.21
CA VAL A 59 5.92 11.48 -0.88
C VAL A 59 6.62 10.16 -0.55
N ALA A 60 7.90 10.25 -0.22
CA ALA A 60 8.70 9.10 0.18
C ALA A 60 8.38 8.67 1.62
N LEU A 61 8.27 7.37 1.85
CA LEU A 61 8.16 6.79 3.18
C LEU A 61 9.53 6.26 3.65
N PRO A 62 9.79 6.25 4.96
CA PRO A 62 11.00 5.66 5.51
C PRO A 62 11.11 4.18 5.13
N THR A 63 12.11 3.84 4.30
CA THR A 63 12.22 2.50 3.71
C THR A 63 12.51 1.43 4.74
N GLY A 64 13.36 1.71 5.74
CA GLY A 64 13.65 0.77 6.82
C GLY A 64 12.43 0.40 7.66
N GLU A 65 11.56 1.37 7.94
CA GLU A 65 10.30 1.13 8.67
C GLU A 65 9.33 0.28 7.84
N CYS A 66 9.19 0.57 6.54
CA CYS A 66 8.35 -0.23 5.65
C CYS A 66 8.86 -1.67 5.55
N ASP A 67 10.18 -1.86 5.45
CA ASP A 67 10.80 -3.18 5.42
C ASP A 67 10.61 -3.95 6.73
N ALA A 68 10.75 -3.29 7.87
CA ALA A 68 10.48 -3.89 9.17
C ALA A 68 9.00 -4.31 9.31
N LEU A 69 8.08 -3.49 8.83
CA LEU A 69 6.65 -3.82 8.78
C LEU A 69 6.36 -5.01 7.86
N HIS A 70 7.03 -5.09 6.71
CA HIS A 70 6.89 -6.20 5.77
C HIS A 70 7.44 -7.49 6.36
N ALA A 71 8.64 -7.45 6.94
CA ALA A 71 9.26 -8.58 7.64
C ALA A 71 8.42 -9.06 8.84
N ALA A 72 7.75 -8.14 9.54
CA ALA A 72 6.84 -8.46 10.63
C ALA A 72 5.45 -8.97 10.15
N GLY A 73 5.21 -9.07 8.84
CA GLY A 73 3.93 -9.49 8.26
C GLY A 73 2.78 -8.54 8.55
N ARG A 74 3.08 -7.25 8.78
CA ARG A 74 2.08 -6.20 9.07
C ARG A 74 1.63 -5.47 7.82
N ILE A 75 2.44 -5.50 6.76
CA ILE A 75 2.07 -5.05 5.42
C ILE A 75 2.38 -6.17 4.43
N VAL A 76 1.64 -6.19 3.34
CA VAL A 76 1.79 -7.15 2.25
C VAL A 76 1.97 -6.42 0.93
N LEU A 77 2.72 -7.04 0.03
CA LEU A 77 2.87 -6.60 -1.35
C LEU A 77 1.81 -7.30 -2.20
N GLY A 78 1.03 -6.52 -2.94
CA GLY A 78 0.10 -7.02 -3.95
C GLY A 78 0.80 -7.32 -5.27
N ASP A 79 0.03 -7.31 -6.35
CA ASP A 79 0.52 -7.67 -7.68
C ASP A 79 1.71 -6.81 -8.13
N ALA A 80 2.64 -7.48 -8.81
CA ALA A 80 3.83 -6.87 -9.38
C ALA A 80 3.50 -6.28 -10.76
N LEU A 81 3.74 -4.99 -10.93
CA LEU A 81 3.84 -4.34 -12.23
C LEU A 81 5.32 -4.28 -12.61
N VAL A 82 5.73 -5.13 -13.56
CA VAL A 82 7.13 -5.28 -13.98
C VAL A 82 7.39 -4.39 -15.20
N ASP A 83 8.33 -3.46 -15.05
CA ASP A 83 8.94 -2.69 -16.13
C ASP A 83 10.43 -3.12 -16.26
N PRO A 84 11.08 -2.99 -17.43
CA PRO A 84 12.49 -3.35 -17.60
C PRO A 84 13.45 -2.66 -16.62
N ALA A 85 13.12 -1.44 -16.18
CA ALA A 85 13.95 -0.65 -15.27
C ALA A 85 13.56 -0.79 -13.79
N LYS A 86 12.37 -1.33 -13.49
CA LYS A 86 11.82 -1.37 -12.12
C LYS A 86 10.63 -2.32 -12.02
N THR A 87 10.40 -2.84 -10.82
CA THR A 87 9.16 -3.52 -10.46
C THR A 87 8.42 -2.69 -9.42
N THR A 88 7.14 -2.45 -9.64
CA THR A 88 6.29 -1.70 -8.71
C THR A 88 5.27 -2.64 -8.08
N TYR A 89 5.14 -2.60 -6.76
CA TYR A 89 4.17 -3.36 -5.99
C TYR A 89 3.20 -2.41 -5.30
N GLN A 90 1.92 -2.77 -5.24
CA GLN A 90 0.98 -2.12 -4.33
C GLN A 90 1.24 -2.58 -2.91
N VAL A 91 1.20 -1.66 -1.95
CA VAL A 91 1.43 -1.96 -0.53
C VAL A 91 0.12 -1.80 0.22
N GLN A 92 -0.24 -2.83 0.98
CA GLN A 92 -1.47 -2.86 1.77
C GLN A 92 -1.17 -3.28 3.20
N ALA A 93 -1.94 -2.77 4.16
CA ALA A 93 -1.91 -3.32 5.52
C ALA A 93 -2.36 -4.77 5.47
N ALA A 94 -1.63 -5.66 6.16
CA ALA A 94 -2.04 -7.04 6.29
C ALA A 94 -3.39 -7.07 7.03
N ALA A 95 -4.40 -7.72 6.45
CA ALA A 95 -5.67 -7.92 7.12
C ALA A 95 -5.41 -8.58 8.48
N ARG A 96 -5.89 -7.95 9.56
CA ARG A 96 -6.02 -8.66 10.83
C ARG A 96 -6.91 -9.87 10.51
N PRO A 97 -6.58 -11.10 10.93
CA PRO A 97 -7.46 -12.24 10.72
C PRO A 97 -8.73 -12.01 11.53
N SER A 98 -9.67 -11.27 10.96
CA SER A 98 -11.08 -11.34 11.23
C SER A 98 -11.61 -12.30 10.18
N ALA A 99 -12.26 -13.36 10.64
CA ALA A 99 -12.83 -14.37 9.76
C ALA A 99 -13.67 -13.70 8.65
N THR A 100 -13.46 -14.18 7.41
CA THR A 100 -14.27 -13.93 6.20
C THR A 100 -14.19 -12.53 5.58
N VAL A 101 -13.51 -12.44 4.43
CA VAL A 101 -13.87 -11.48 3.37
C VAL A 101 -13.96 -12.28 2.06
N THR A 102 -15.18 -12.57 1.65
CA THR A 102 -15.45 -12.92 0.25
C THR A 102 -15.29 -11.65 -0.58
N SER A 103 -14.34 -11.66 -1.50
CA SER A 103 -14.14 -10.59 -2.48
C SER A 103 -15.20 -10.73 -3.57
N ALA A 104 -16.22 -9.88 -3.54
CA ALA A 104 -17.12 -9.73 -4.69
C ALA A 104 -16.48 -8.77 -5.71
N PRO A 105 -16.47 -9.10 -7.01
CA PRO A 105 -15.88 -8.24 -8.03
C PRO A 105 -16.70 -6.94 -8.17
N ARG A 106 -16.00 -5.80 -8.11
CA ARG A 106 -16.57 -4.48 -8.44
C ARG A 106 -16.98 -4.49 -9.91
N ARG A 107 -18.28 -4.43 -10.18
CA ARG A 107 -18.82 -4.13 -11.51
C ARG A 107 -18.37 -2.72 -11.92
N SER A 108 -17.56 -2.65 -12.97
CA SER A 108 -17.29 -1.44 -13.72
C SER A 108 -18.57 -1.00 -14.41
N SER A 109 -19.24 0.04 -13.93
CA SER A 109 -20.29 0.71 -14.70
C SER A 109 -19.62 1.54 -15.80
N ALA A 110 -19.68 1.03 -17.03
CA ALA A 110 -19.32 1.76 -18.23
C ALA A 110 -20.23 3.01 -18.35
N SER A 111 -19.61 4.18 -18.46
CA SER A 111 -20.29 5.41 -18.85
C SER A 111 -20.63 5.34 -20.34
N SER A 112 -21.90 5.13 -20.68
CA SER A 112 -22.38 5.41 -22.03
C SER A 112 -22.53 6.91 -22.21
N HIS A 113 -21.61 7.50 -22.97
CA HIS A 113 -21.88 8.72 -23.73
C HIS A 113 -22.96 8.40 -24.77
N ALA A 114 -23.99 9.23 -24.83
CA ALA A 114 -24.81 9.37 -26.02
C ALA A 114 -24.97 10.85 -26.30
N LEU A 115 -24.11 11.36 -27.21
CA LEU A 115 -24.50 12.41 -28.15
C LEU A 115 -25.73 11.90 -28.93
N THR A 116 -26.68 12.78 -29.27
CA THR A 116 -27.05 13.10 -30.67
C THR A 116 -28.14 14.19 -30.69
N ALA A 117 -27.85 15.20 -31.51
CA ALA A 117 -28.69 16.15 -32.27
C ALA A 117 -29.90 16.84 -31.60
#